data_AF-A0A970TPS9-F1
#
_entry.id   AF-A0A970TPS9-F1
#
_cell.length_a   1.000
_cell.length_b   1.000
_cell.length_c   1.000
_cell.angle_alpha   90.00
_cell.angle_beta   90.00
_cell.angle_gamma   90.00
#
_symmetry.space_group_name_H-M   'P 1'
#
loop_
_entity.id
_entity.type
_entity.pdbx_description
1 polymer ?
#
loop_
_entity_poly.entity_id
_entity_poly.type
_entity_poly.pdbx_seq_one_letter_code
_entity_poly.pdbx_strand_id
1 'polypeptide(L)' 'MNLSENQIDLIRETINIGVGRSAAILNKMINKHIKLQVPYVAFAELEKIKELFSPTPDEELSSVNLNFKGSLVGAAK' A
#
# COMPACT_ATOMS: atom_id res chain seq x y z
N MET A 1 -4.64 -4.78 18.85
CA MET A 1 -4.34 -6.04 18.14
C MET A 1 -2.86 -6.32 18.30
N ASN A 2 -2.43 -7.52 18.70
CA ASN A 2 -1.01 -7.80 18.95
C ASN A 2 -0.51 -8.81 17.91
N LEU A 3 0.25 -8.35 16.92
CA LEU A 3 0.88 -9.17 15.90
C LEU A 3 2.32 -9.46 16.32
N SER A 4 2.82 -10.67 16.07
CA SER A 4 4.23 -10.97 16.29
C SER A 4 5.11 -10.29 15.23
N GLU A 5 6.38 -10.07 15.55
CA GLU A 5 7.35 -9.51 14.60
C GLU A 5 7.41 -10.32 13.30
N ASN A 6 7.37 -11.66 13.40
CA ASN A 6 7.34 -12.55 12.24
C ASN A 6 6.09 -12.35 11.36
N GLN A 7 4.93 -12.08 11.97
CA GLN A 7 3.70 -11.80 11.20
C GLN A 7 3.79 -10.45 10.49
N ILE A 8 4.36 -9.44 11.15
CA ILE A 8 4.58 -8.12 10.55
C ILE A 8 5.57 -8.22 9.38
N ASP A 9 6.65 -8.98 9.55
CA ASP A 9 7.67 -9.17 8.52
C ASP A 9 7.12 -9.95 7.31
N LEU A 10 6.34 -11.00 7.54
CA LEU A 10 5.65 -11.74 6.48
C LEU A 10 4.73 -10.83 5.65
N ILE A 11 3.98 -9.95 6.31
CA ILE A 11 3.09 -9.00 5.65
C ILE A 11 3.91 -7.98 4.85
N ARG A 12 5.00 -7.46 5.43
CA ARG A 12 5.92 -6.56 4.73
C ARG A 12 6.48 -7.19 3.46
N GLU A 13 6.92 -8.44 3.53
CA GLU A 13 7.48 -9.15 2.37
C GLU A 13 6.42 -9.38 1.29
N THR A 14 5.20 -9.74 1.69
CA THR A 14 4.09 -9.90 0.75
C THR A 14 3.79 -8.60 -0.01
N ILE A 15 3.82 -7.46 0.69
CA ILE A 15 3.61 -6.14 0.08
C ILE A 15 4.78 -5.79 -0.85
N ASN A 16 6.04 -6.04 -0.45
CA ASN A 16 7.22 -5.82 -1.30
C ASN A 16 7.14 -6.60 -2.62
N ILE A 17 6.77 -7.89 -2.56
CA ILE A 17 6.58 -8.72 -3.75
C ILE A 17 5.46 -8.15 -4.64
N GLY A 18 4.33 -7.77 -4.06
CA GLY A 18 3.21 -7.16 -4.78
C GLY A 18 3.62 -5.88 -5.50
N VAL A 19 4.29 -4.96 -4.81
CA VAL A 19 4.77 -3.69 -5.37
C VAL A 19 5.80 -3.90 -6.47
N GLY A 20 6.74 -4.85 -6.30
CA GLY A 20 7.70 -5.20 -7.35
C GLY A 20 7.03 -5.70 -8.63
N ARG A 21 5.98 -6.53 -8.52
CA ARG A 21 5.18 -6.99 -9.67
C ARG A 21 4.44 -5.83 -10.33
N SER A 22 3.83 -4.95 -9.54
CA SER A 22 3.14 -3.76 -10.05
C SER A 22 4.08 -2.82 -10.80
N ALA A 23 5.30 -2.59 -10.28
CA ALA A 23 6.31 -1.80 -10.97
C ALA A 23 6.67 -2.39 -12.34
N ALA A 24 6.83 -3.72 -12.43
CA ALA A 24 7.11 -4.38 -13.70
C ALA A 24 5.95 -4.27 -14.71
N ILE A 25 4.70 -4.31 -14.26
CA ILE A 25 3.52 -4.10 -15.12
C ILE A 25 3.47 -2.64 -15.59
N LEU A 26 3.64 -1.68 -14.68
CA LEU A 26 3.63 -0.25 -15.02
C LEU A 26 4.74 0.09 -16.01
N ASN A 27 5.95 -0.46 -15.84
CA ASN A 27 7.06 -0.29 -16.79
C ASN A 27 6.64 -0.63 -18.22
N LYS A 28 5.93 -1.75 -18.39
CA LYS A 28 5.40 -2.20 -19.68
C LYS A 28 4.29 -1.29 -20.18
N MET A 29 3.37 -0.87 -19.30
CA MET A 29 2.23 -0.03 -19.67
C MET A 29 2.65 1.36 -20.16
N ILE A 30 3.67 1.96 -19.56
CA ILE A 30 4.11 3.32 -19.89
C ILE A 30 5.40 3.39 -20.72
N ASN A 31 5.99 2.23 -21.02
CA ASN A 31 7.26 2.08 -21.74
C ASN A 31 8.42 2.91 -21.14
N LYS A 32 8.53 2.91 -19.81
CA LYS A 32 9.60 3.60 -19.06
C LYS A 32 10.06 2.76 -17.87
N HIS A 33 11.28 2.98 -17.41
CA HIS A 33 11.76 2.35 -16.18
C HIS A 33 11.22 3.10 -14.95
N ILE A 34 10.50 2.36 -14.10
CA ILE A 34 9.96 2.79 -12.82
C ILE A 34 10.55 1.89 -11.74
N LYS A 35 10.91 2.50 -10.61
CA LYS A 35 11.23 1.82 -9.38
C LYS A 35 10.20 2.21 -8.33
N LEU A 36 9.52 1.21 -7.77
CA LEU A 36 8.66 1.38 -6.60
C LEU A 36 9.33 0.73 -5.39
N GLN A 37 9.14 1.31 -4.22
CA GLN A 37 9.70 0.81 -2.96
C GLN A 37 8.68 0.97 -1.84
N VAL A 38 8.70 0.04 -0.88
CA VAL A 38 7.88 0.09 0.33
C VAL A 38 8.81 0.47 1.49
N PRO A 39 8.85 1.75 1.90
CA PRO A 39 9.84 2.21 2.88
C PRO A 39 9.56 1.68 4.29
N TYR A 40 8.29 1.50 4.67
CA TYR A 40 7.90 0.89 5.93
C TYR A 40 6.48 0.32 5.84
N VAL A 41 6.12 -0.54 6.80
CA VAL A 41 4.77 -1.07 6.99
C VAL A 41 4.44 -0.96 8.47
N ALA A 42 3.24 -0.45 8.76
CA ALA A 42 2.75 -0.27 10.12
C ALA A 42 1.26 -0.63 10.19
N PHE A 43 0.83 -1.07 11.36
CA PHE A 43 -0.58 -1.25 11.67
C PHE A 43 -1.07 -0.02 12.41
N ALA A 44 -2.13 0.59 11.89
CA ALA A 44 -2.73 1.78 12.47
C ALA A 44 -4.25 1.63 12.52
N GLU A 45 -4.86 2.31 13.48
CA GLU A 45 -6.30 2.54 13.50
C GLU A 45 -6.66 3.52 12.39
N LEU A 46 -7.79 3.30 11.71
CA LEU A 46 -8.19 4.08 10.55
C LEU A 46 -8.33 5.57 10.88
N GLU A 47 -8.78 5.88 12.10
CA GLU A 47 -8.95 7.22 12.62
C GLU A 47 -7.62 7.98 12.69
N LYS A 48 -6.51 7.28 12.97
CA LYS A 48 -5.16 7.84 13.08
C LYS A 48 -4.48 8.02 11.73
N ILE A 49 -5.04 7.47 10.65
CA ILE A 49 -4.45 7.65 9.30
C ILE A 49 -4.48 9.12 8.88
N LYS A 50 -5.49 9.89 9.28
CA LYS A 50 -5.56 11.33 8.98
C LYS A 50 -4.41 12.12 9.61
N GLU A 51 -3.82 11.63 10.69
CA GLU A 51 -2.67 12.29 11.32
C GLU A 51 -1.37 12.01 10.55
N LEU A 52 -1.30 10.89 9.81
CA LEU A 52 -0.16 10.54 8.95
C LEU A 52 -0.16 11.32 7.63
N PHE A 53 -1.34 11.70 7.15
CA PHE A 53 -1.50 12.52 5.96
C PHE A 53 -1.85 13.93 6.38
N SER A 54 -0.87 14.84 6.35
CA SER A 54 -1.11 16.28 6.52
C SER A 54 -1.03 16.96 5.15
N PRO A 55 -2.04 16.78 4.27
CA PRO A 55 -2.04 17.49 2.99
C PRO A 55 -2.12 18.98 3.24
N THR A 56 -1.47 19.74 2.37
CA THR A 56 -1.64 21.20 2.40
C THR A 56 -3.08 21.57 1.98
N PRO A 57 -3.63 22.70 2.47
CA PRO A 57 -5.03 23.07 2.21
C PRO A 57 -5.42 23.11 0.72
N ASP A 58 -4.45 23.32 -0.17
CA ASP A 58 -4.63 23.44 -1.63
C ASP A 58 -4.20 22.18 -2.40
N GLU A 59 -3.94 21.06 -1.73
CA GLU A 59 -3.42 19.85 -2.37
C GLU A 59 -4.54 18.98 -2.93
N GLU A 60 -4.63 18.88 -4.26
CA GLU A 60 -5.52 17.94 -4.94
C GLU A 60 -4.93 16.52 -4.91
N LEU A 61 -5.65 15.60 -4.26
CA LEU A 61 -5.25 14.20 -4.16
C LEU A 61 -6.10 13.31 -5.07
N SER A 62 -5.45 12.32 -5.69
CA SER A 62 -6.12 11.23 -6.41
C SER A 62 -6.02 9.93 -5.61
N SER A 63 -7.15 9.27 -5.40
CA SER A 63 -7.22 7.97 -4.70
C SER A 63 -7.80 6.88 -5.60
N VAL A 64 -7.26 5.67 -5.52
CA VAL A 64 -7.82 4.48 -6.17
C VAL A 64 -8.34 3.52 -5.10
N ASN A 65 -9.65 3.30 -5.07
CA ASN A 65 -10.28 2.38 -4.14
C ASN A 65 -10.57 1.04 -4.83
N LEU A 66 -10.04 -0.06 -4.29
CA LEU A 66 -10.23 -1.39 -4.84
C LEU A 66 -10.82 -2.33 -3.78
N ASN A 67 -12.05 -2.78 -4.01
CA ASN A 67 -12.69 -3.80 -3.20
C ASN A 67 -12.30 -5.20 -3.68
N PHE A 68 -12.06 -6.12 -2.76
CA PHE A 68 -11.75 -7.52 -3.05
C PHE A 68 -12.59 -8.48 -2.20
N LYS A 69 -12.89 -9.65 -2.78
CA LYS A 69 -13.69 -10.73 -2.18
C LYS A 69 -13.10 -12.08 -2.57
N GLY A 70 -13.39 -13.12 -1.79
CA GLY A 70 -12.90 -14.48 -2.00
C GLY A 70 -12.38 -15.08 -0.69
N SER A 71 -11.19 -15.68 -0.72
CA SER A 71 -10.49 -16.14 0.49
C SER A 71 -10.19 -15.02 1.49
N LEU A 72 -10.14 -13.77 0.99
CA LEU A 72 -10.08 -12.56 1.78
C LEU A 72 -11.16 -11.59 1.30
N VAL A 73 -11.75 -10.85 2.24
CA VAL A 73 -12.73 -9.80 1.97
C VAL A 73 -12.21 -8.51 2.57
N GLY A 74 -12.20 -7.44 1.78
CA GLY A 74 -11.69 -6.15 2.23
C GLY A 74 -11.62 -5.10 1.11
N ALA A 75 -10.94 -4.00 1.40
CA ALA A 75 -10.70 -2.92 0.47
C ALA A 75 -9.29 -2.36 0.63
N ALA A 76 -8.64 -2.02 -0.48
CA ALA A 76 -7.47 -1.16 -0.53
C ALA A 76 -7.95 0.27 -0.83
N LYS A 77 -7.55 1.23 0.00
CA LYS A 77 -7.97 2.63 -0.05
C LYS A 77 -6.75 3.54 -0.07
#